data_AF-A0A963V536-F1
#
_entry.id   AF-A0A963V536-F1
#
_cell.length_a   1.000
_cell.length_b   1.000
_cell.length_c   1.000
_cell.angle_alpha   90.00
_cell.angle_beta   90.00
_cell.angle_gamma   90.00
#
_symmetry.space_group_name_H-M   'P 1'
#
loop_
_entity.id
_entity.type
_entity.pdbx_description
1 polymer ?
#
loop_
_entity_poly.entity_id
_entity_poly.type
_entity_poly.pdbx_seq_one_letter_code
_entity_poly.pdbx_strand_id
1 'polypeptide(L)'
;PATRSFQAIRIAVNDEFGQLAEGLEAAERALKPGGQLAVVSFHSLEDRIVKRFFQLRSGGEGQASRYAPAREVSAPVFTQQSRRAIGPDAAELAANPRARSAKLRVATRTSAPAGRVARDALGLPKPALGPIAKKGR
;
A
#
# COMPACT_ATOMS: atom_id res chain seq x y z
N PRO A 1 23.91 10.17 8.70
CA PRO A 1 23.86 11.04 7.49
C PRO A 1 23.49 10.32 6.18
N ALA A 2 23.94 9.07 5.96
CA ALA A 2 23.77 8.38 4.68
C ALA A 2 22.49 7.51 4.53
N THR A 3 21.80 7.19 5.62
CA THR A 3 20.68 6.22 5.64
C THR A 3 19.54 6.56 4.69
N ARG A 4 19.18 7.86 4.58
CA ARG A 4 18.12 8.32 3.65
C ARG A 4 18.53 8.19 2.18
N SER A 5 19.79 8.44 1.87
CA SER A 5 20.32 8.31 0.50
C SER A 5 20.43 6.85 0.07
N PHE A 6 20.93 5.97 0.94
CA PHE A 6 20.94 4.53 0.66
C PHE A 6 19.52 3.95 0.56
N GLN A 7 18.58 4.42 1.38
CA GLN A 7 17.16 4.06 1.26
C GLN A 7 16.58 4.49 -0.09
N ALA A 8 16.86 5.72 -0.54
CA ALA A 8 16.40 6.22 -1.83
C ALA A 8 16.97 5.41 -3.01
N ILE A 9 18.26 5.07 -2.97
CA ILE A 9 18.89 4.22 -3.98
C ILE A 9 18.27 2.81 -3.96
N ARG A 10 18.08 2.20 -2.79
CA ARG A 10 17.50 0.86 -2.66
C ARG A 10 16.07 0.81 -3.25
N ILE A 11 15.25 1.81 -2.93
CA ILE A 11 13.91 1.98 -3.49
C ILE A 11 13.94 2.12 -5.01
N ALA A 12 14.83 2.98 -5.54
CA ALA A 12 14.90 3.28 -6.97
C ALA A 12 15.49 2.14 -7.80
N VAL A 13 16.44 1.37 -7.25
CA VAL A 13 17.12 0.27 -7.94
C VAL A 13 16.27 -0.99 -7.97
N ASN A 14 15.50 -1.28 -6.92
CA ASN A 14 14.75 -2.53 -6.79
C ASN A 14 13.28 -2.43 -7.22
N ASP A 15 12.80 -1.25 -7.62
CA ASP A 15 11.37 -0.99 -7.87
C ASP A 15 10.47 -1.51 -6.71
N GLU A 16 10.94 -1.31 -5.46
CA GLU A 16 10.32 -1.91 -4.25
C GLU A 16 8.84 -1.53 -4.13
N PHE A 17 8.48 -0.35 -4.68
CA PHE A 17 7.11 0.14 -4.61
C PHE A 17 6.20 -0.41 -5.71
N GLY A 18 6.73 -0.69 -6.90
CA GLY A 18 6.02 -1.45 -7.93
C GLY A 18 5.68 -2.85 -7.41
N GLN A 19 6.67 -3.52 -6.83
CA GLN A 19 6.51 -4.85 -6.23
C GLN A 19 5.51 -4.86 -5.07
N LEU A 20 5.55 -3.85 -4.18
CA LEU A 20 4.56 -3.71 -3.12
C LEU A 20 3.14 -3.60 -3.69
N ALA A 21 2.94 -2.76 -4.70
CA ALA A 21 1.63 -2.57 -5.32
C ALA A 21 1.11 -3.85 -5.99
N GLU A 22 1.99 -4.56 -6.70
CA GLU A 22 1.67 -5.86 -7.31
C GLU A 22 1.35 -6.93 -6.25
N GLY A 23 2.11 -6.97 -5.16
CA GLY A 23 1.87 -7.87 -4.04
C GLY A 23 0.53 -7.63 -3.37
N LEU A 24 0.14 -6.37 -3.17
CA LEU A 24 -1.18 -6.01 -2.62
C LEU A 24 -2.33 -6.45 -3.54
N GLU A 25 -2.19 -6.22 -4.85
CA GLU A 25 -3.18 -6.68 -5.83
C GLU A 25 -3.24 -8.21 -5.93
N ALA A 26 -2.11 -8.89 -5.82
CA ALA A 26 -2.06 -10.35 -5.80
C ALA A 26 -2.73 -10.91 -4.56
N ALA A 27 -2.48 -10.32 -3.38
CA ALA A 27 -3.13 -10.71 -2.14
C ALA A 27 -4.65 -10.52 -2.22
N GLU A 28 -5.12 -9.42 -2.79
CA GLU A 28 -6.55 -9.19 -3.01
C GLU A 28 -7.20 -10.26 -3.89
N ARG A 29 -6.51 -10.70 -4.95
CA ARG A 29 -6.98 -11.78 -5.84
C ARG A 29 -7.00 -13.14 -5.13
N ALA A 30 -6.03 -13.40 -4.25
CA ALA A 30 -5.88 -14.68 -3.58
C ALA A 30 -6.85 -14.85 -2.40
N LEU A 31 -7.28 -13.75 -1.76
CA LEU A 31 -8.16 -13.80 -0.60
C LEU A 31 -9.60 -14.13 -0.97
N LYS A 32 -10.17 -15.12 -0.26
CA LYS A 32 -11.61 -15.40 -0.27
C LYS A 32 -12.37 -14.32 0.52
N PRO A 33 -13.68 -14.12 0.26
CA PRO A 33 -14.52 -13.28 1.11
C PRO A 33 -14.40 -13.67 2.59
N GLY A 34 -14.27 -12.69 3.48
CA GLY A 34 -13.99 -12.87 4.90
C GLY A 34 -12.51 -13.03 5.26
N GLY A 35 -11.63 -13.28 4.28
CA GLY A 35 -10.18 -13.38 4.51
C GLY A 35 -9.56 -12.03 4.91
N GLN A 36 -8.49 -12.05 5.72
CA GLN A 36 -7.82 -10.84 6.19
C GLN A 36 -6.50 -10.60 5.46
N LEU A 37 -6.27 -9.36 5.04
CA LEU A 37 -4.97 -8.88 4.57
C LEU A 37 -4.33 -8.05 5.67
N ALA A 38 -3.23 -8.55 6.24
CA ALA A 38 -2.40 -7.86 7.22
C ALA A 38 -1.07 -7.45 6.56
N VAL A 39 -0.74 -6.17 6.61
CA VAL A 39 0.47 -5.62 6.01
C VAL A 39 1.25 -4.84 7.07
N VAL A 40 2.49 -5.25 7.31
CA VAL A 40 3.45 -4.54 8.17
C VAL A 40 4.39 -3.75 7.27
N SER A 41 4.51 -2.45 7.55
CA SER A 41 5.42 -1.54 6.85
C SER A 41 6.40 -0.92 7.85
N PHE A 42 7.62 -0.62 7.42
CA PHE A 42 8.67 -0.07 8.29
C PHE A 42 9.04 1.36 7.95
N HIS A 43 8.59 1.86 6.79
CA HIS A 43 8.86 3.24 6.41
C HIS A 43 7.62 3.99 5.93
N SER A 44 7.67 5.31 6.00
CA SER A 44 6.51 6.19 5.74
C SER A 44 5.96 6.09 4.31
N LEU A 45 6.81 5.81 3.31
CA LEU A 45 6.38 5.65 1.92
C LEU A 45 5.54 4.37 1.69
N GLU A 46 6.00 3.21 2.17
CA GLU A 46 5.25 1.94 2.19
C GLU A 46 3.91 2.11 2.90
N ASP A 47 3.92 2.62 4.14
CA ASP A 47 2.70 2.86 4.93
C ASP A 47 1.70 3.75 4.17
N ARG A 48 2.20 4.75 3.44
CA ARG A 48 1.36 5.61 2.60
C ARG A 48 0.74 4.85 1.43
N ILE A 49 1.51 4.00 0.75
CA ILE A 49 1.01 3.18 -0.37
C ILE A 49 -0.05 2.20 0.15
N VAL A 50 0.22 1.48 1.23
CA VAL A 50 -0.73 0.54 1.86
C VAL A 50 -1.99 1.25 2.33
N LYS A 51 -1.84 2.41 2.97
CA LYS A 51 -2.97 3.25 3.38
C LYS A 51 -3.84 3.64 2.20
N ARG A 52 -3.23 4.15 1.12
CA ARG A 52 -3.95 4.56 -0.10
C ARG A 52 -4.63 3.38 -0.78
N PHE A 53 -3.95 2.24 -0.87
CA PHE A 53 -4.53 1.01 -1.40
C PHE A 53 -5.81 0.63 -0.65
N PHE A 54 -5.74 0.51 0.68
CA PHE A 54 -6.94 0.18 1.46
C PHE A 54 -8.02 1.27 1.36
N GLN A 55 -7.66 2.56 1.30
CA GLN A 55 -8.64 3.64 1.10
C GLN A 55 -9.38 3.53 -0.22
N LEU A 56 -8.65 3.34 -1.33
CA LEU A 56 -9.21 3.15 -2.67
C LEU A 56 -10.14 1.93 -2.70
N ARG A 57 -9.70 0.82 -2.10
CA ARG A 57 -10.44 -0.45 -2.14
C ARG A 57 -11.57 -0.56 -1.13
N SER A 58 -11.64 0.33 -0.14
CA SER A 58 -12.75 0.40 0.82
C SER A 58 -13.82 1.44 0.45
N GLY A 59 -13.76 2.05 -0.74
CA GLY A 59 -14.64 3.16 -1.10
C GLY A 59 -14.39 4.42 -0.26
N GLY A 60 -13.21 4.50 0.37
CA GLY A 60 -12.82 5.55 1.31
C GLY A 60 -12.25 6.80 0.64
N GLU A 61 -12.15 6.85 -0.69
CA GLU A 61 -12.17 8.12 -1.42
C GLU A 61 -13.59 8.70 -1.30
N GLY A 62 -13.87 9.29 -0.14
CA GLY A 62 -15.00 10.20 -0.04
C GLY A 62 -14.83 11.27 -1.11
N GLN A 63 -15.78 11.31 -2.04
CA GLN A 63 -16.25 12.53 -2.69
C GLN A 63 -15.13 13.56 -2.90
N ALA A 64 -14.23 13.28 -3.84
CA ALA A 64 -13.39 14.34 -4.38
C ALA A 64 -14.34 15.35 -5.04
N SER A 65 -14.66 16.42 -4.30
CA SER A 65 -15.57 17.51 -4.69
C SER A 65 -17.07 17.17 -4.70
N ARG A 66 -17.85 17.99 -3.98
CA ARG A 66 -19.32 18.11 -4.17
C ARG A 66 -19.71 18.53 -5.60
N TYR A 67 -18.72 18.87 -6.45
CA TYR A 67 -18.85 19.30 -7.84
C TYR A 67 -18.18 18.35 -8.85
N ALA A 68 -17.62 17.20 -8.44
CA ALA A 68 -17.12 16.24 -9.42
C ALA A 68 -18.25 15.33 -9.92
N PRO A 69 -18.25 14.96 -11.21
CA PRO A 69 -19.20 13.99 -11.73
C PRO A 69 -19.09 12.68 -10.93
N ALA A 70 -20.23 12.06 -10.67
CA ALA A 70 -20.32 10.80 -9.94
C ALA A 70 -19.40 9.76 -10.59
N ARG A 71 -18.27 9.45 -9.95
CA ARG A 71 -17.47 8.28 -10.30
C ARG A 71 -18.30 7.05 -9.95
N GLU A 72 -18.32 6.07 -10.86
CA GLU A 72 -18.91 4.76 -10.60
C GLU A 72 -18.43 4.23 -9.26
N VAL A 73 -19.36 4.12 -8.31
CA VAL A 73 -19.06 3.63 -6.97
C VAL A 73 -18.94 2.11 -7.08
N SER A 74 -17.73 1.63 -7.38
CA SER A 74 -17.43 0.20 -7.29
C SER A 74 -17.68 -0.26 -5.86
N ALA A 75 -18.29 -1.44 -5.72
CA ALA A 75 -18.49 -2.06 -4.41
C ALA A 75 -17.15 -2.18 -3.67
N PRO A 76 -17.12 -1.91 -2.34
CA PRO A 76 -15.89 -1.95 -1.56
C PRO A 76 -15.36 -3.39 -1.54
N VAL A 77 -14.08 -3.56 -1.86
CA VAL A 77 -13.36 -4.84 -1.92
C VAL A 77 -12.78 -5.22 -0.56
N PHE A 78 -12.52 -4.22 0.28
CA PHE A 78 -12.04 -4.40 1.64
C PHE A 78 -12.85 -3.57 2.64
N THR A 79 -13.05 -4.11 3.83
CA THR A 79 -13.55 -3.41 5.01
C THR A 79 -12.41 -3.21 6.00
N GLN A 80 -12.10 -1.96 6.33
CA GLN A 80 -11.09 -1.63 7.34
C GLN A 80 -11.74 -1.58 8.73
N GLN A 81 -11.16 -2.31 9.69
CA GLN A 81 -11.58 -2.20 11.10
C GLN A 81 -11.13 -0.87 11.73
N SER A 82 -10.00 -0.32 11.27
CA SER A 82 -9.47 0.98 11.70
C SER A 82 -8.73 1.67 10.56
N ARG A 83 -8.86 3.00 10.49
CA ARG A 83 -8.09 3.84 9.54
C ARG A 83 -6.66 4.12 10.05
N ARG A 84 -6.44 3.98 11.36
CA ARG A 84 -5.14 4.19 12.01
C ARG A 84 -4.31 2.91 11.91
N ALA A 85 -3.02 3.06 11.63
CA ALA A 85 -2.10 1.93 11.72
C ALA A 85 -1.91 1.54 13.20
N ILE A 86 -1.72 0.25 13.43
CA ILE A 86 -1.36 -0.30 14.74
C ILE A 86 0.17 -0.24 14.83
N GLY A 87 0.68 0.41 15.88
CA GLY A 87 2.12 0.49 16.17
C GLY A 87 2.54 -0.55 17.22
N PRO A 88 3.85 -0.76 17.39
CA PRO A 88 4.37 -1.66 18.41
C PRO A 88 4.09 -1.12 19.82
N ASP A 89 3.92 -2.02 20.78
CA ASP A 89 3.78 -1.67 22.20
C ASP A 89 5.14 -1.58 22.92
N ALA A 90 5.15 -1.15 24.18
CA ALA A 90 6.38 -1.00 24.95
C ALA A 90 7.13 -2.32 25.17
N ALA A 91 6.41 -3.44 25.29
CA ALA A 91 7.01 -4.75 25.50
C ALA A 91 7.67 -5.25 24.21
N GLU A 92 7.01 -5.09 23.06
CA GLU A 92 7.55 -5.39 21.74
C GLU A 92 8.80 -4.54 21.46
N LEU A 93 8.78 -3.26 21.81
CA LEU A 93 9.95 -2.38 21.64
C LEU A 93 11.14 -2.79 22.51
N ALA A 94 10.89 -3.28 23.73
CA ALA A 94 11.93 -3.78 24.61
C ALA A 94 12.55 -5.08 24.08
N ALA A 95 11.72 -6.01 23.59
CA ALA A 95 12.16 -7.29 23.03
C ALA A 95 12.79 -7.15 21.63
N ASN A 96 12.29 -6.21 20.83
CA ASN A 96 12.72 -5.98 19.45
C ASN A 96 12.78 -4.49 19.11
N PRO A 97 13.94 -3.83 19.37
CA PRO A 97 14.12 -2.43 19.03
C PRO A 97 13.95 -2.09 17.53
N ARG A 98 14.07 -3.08 16.62
CA ARG A 98 13.85 -2.88 15.17
C ARG A 98 12.38 -2.67 14.83
N ALA A 99 11.45 -3.09 15.70
CA ALA A 99 10.02 -2.90 15.54
C ALA A 99 9.58 -1.43 15.69
N ARG A 100 10.43 -0.53 16.20
CA ARG A 100 10.11 0.89 16.45
C ARG A 100 9.38 1.62 15.32
N SER A 101 9.66 1.26 14.08
CA SER A 101 9.10 1.90 12.89
C SER A 101 7.97 1.09 12.24
N ALA A 102 7.67 -0.09 12.78
CA ALA A 102 6.64 -0.99 12.26
C ALA A 102 5.26 -0.36 12.39
N LYS A 103 4.48 -0.52 11.33
CA LYS A 103 3.09 -0.10 11.24
C LYS A 103 2.29 -1.20 10.58
N LEU A 104 1.37 -1.77 11.34
CA LEU A 104 0.45 -2.79 10.89
C LEU A 104 -0.86 -2.16 10.41
N ARG A 105 -1.32 -2.57 9.23
CA ARG A 105 -2.66 -2.27 8.71
C ARG A 105 -3.36 -3.56 8.34
N VAL A 106 -4.62 -3.68 8.72
CA VAL A 106 -5.44 -4.87 8.48
C VAL A 106 -6.76 -4.48 7.83
N ALA A 107 -7.18 -5.24 6.82
CA ALA A 107 -8.52 -5.13 6.25
C ALA A 107 -9.08 -6.51 5.89
N THR A 108 -10.41 -6.63 5.95
CA THR A 108 -11.14 -7.87 5.65
C THR A 108 -11.70 -7.81 4.24
N ARG A 109 -11.47 -8.86 3.45
CA ARG A 109 -11.93 -9.02 2.07
C ARG A 109 -13.44 -9.18 2.02
N THR A 110 -14.10 -8.45 1.13
CA THR A 110 -15.55 -8.59 0.87
C THR A 110 -15.83 -9.60 -0.25
N SER A 111 -17.07 -9.66 -0.74
CA SER A 111 -17.47 -10.45 -1.92
C SER A 111 -17.27 -9.72 -3.25
N ALA A 112 -16.96 -8.41 -3.25
CA ALA A 112 -16.77 -7.65 -4.48
C ALA A 112 -15.60 -8.21 -5.32
N PRO A 113 -15.61 -8.12 -6.67
CA PRO A 113 -14.53 -8.68 -7.49
C PRO A 113 -13.18 -7.98 -7.23
N ALA A 114 -12.09 -8.74 -7.40
CA ALA A 114 -10.75 -8.17 -7.37
C ALA A 114 -10.48 -7.35 -8.64
N GLY A 115 -9.52 -6.42 -8.58
CA GLY A 115 -9.27 -5.45 -9.64
C GLY A 115 -7.86 -4.87 -9.58
N ARG A 116 -7.51 -4.08 -10.61
CA ARG A 116 -6.22 -3.37 -10.70
C ARG A 116 -6.34 -1.97 -10.14
N VAL A 117 -5.29 -1.49 -9.48
CA VAL A 117 -5.21 -0.13 -8.96
C VAL A 117 -4.18 0.65 -9.76
N ALA A 118 -4.59 1.83 -10.25
CA ALA A 118 -3.68 2.70 -10.97
C ALA A 118 -2.51 3.13 -10.07
N ARG A 119 -1.27 3.00 -10.58
CA ARG A 119 -0.03 3.19 -9.81
C ARG A 119 0.13 4.64 -9.31
N ASP A 120 -0.36 5.60 -10.09
CA ASP A 120 -0.43 7.03 -9.75
C ASP A 120 -1.38 7.32 -8.57
N ALA A 121 -2.54 6.64 -8.51
CA ALA A 121 -3.48 6.76 -7.40
C ALA A 121 -2.86 6.31 -6.05
N LEU A 122 -1.94 5.35 -6.10
CA LEU A 122 -1.17 4.90 -4.93
C LEU A 122 -0.11 5.90 -4.45
N GLY A 123 0.11 7.00 -5.19
CA GLY A 123 1.09 8.02 -4.83
C GLY A 123 2.53 7.59 -5.05
N LEU A 124 2.74 6.65 -5.97
CA LEU A 124 4.06 6.21 -6.38
C LEU A 124 4.79 7.37 -7.08
N PRO A 125 6.04 7.68 -6.70
CA PRO A 125 6.84 8.65 -7.44
C PRO A 125 7.00 8.16 -8.88
N LYS A 126 6.84 9.06 -9.86
CA LYS A 126 7.15 8.73 -11.25
C LYS A 126 8.63 8.35 -11.31
N PRO A 127 9.01 7.23 -11.96
CA PRO A 127 10.41 6.91 -12.13
C PRO A 127 11.11 8.09 -12.83
N ALA A 128 12.15 8.62 -12.21
CA ALA A 128 12.90 9.77 -12.73
C ALA A 128 13.73 9.40 -13.98
N LEU A 129 13.91 8.11 -14.22
CA LEU A 129 14.61 7.54 -15.36
C LEU A 129 13.59 6.79 -16.21
N GLY A 130 13.56 7.06 -17.52
CA GLY A 130 12.75 6.29 -18.47
C GLY A 130 13.11 4.81 -18.42
N PRO A 131 12.29 3.93 -19.05
CA PRO A 131 12.59 2.51 -19.09
C PRO A 131 14.01 2.30 -19.62
N ILE A 132 14.87 1.69 -18.82
CA ILE A 132 16.19 1.26 -19.28
C ILE A 132 15.91 0.20 -20.33
N ALA A 133 16.08 0.55 -21.60
CA ALA A 133 15.93 -0.37 -22.71
C ALA A 133 16.84 -1.57 -22.42
N LYS A 134 16.25 -2.75 -22.18
CA LYS A 134 16.99 -4.00 -22.18
C LYS A 134 17.52 -4.20 -23.59
N LYS A 135 18.76 -3.77 -23.84
CA LYS A 135 19.48 -4.12 -25.06
C LYS A 135 19.71 -5.62 -25.00
N GLY A 136 18.92 -6.36 -25.77
CA GLY A 136 19.01 -7.82 -25.85
C GLY A 136 20.43 -8.27 -26.16
N ARG A 137 20.84 -9.38 -25.54
CA ARG A 137 21.87 -10.26 -26.11
C ARG A 137 21.20 -11.19 -27.10
#